data_AF-A0A915U367-F1
#
_entry.id   AF-A0A915U367-F1
#
_cell.length_a   1.000
_cell.length_b   1.000
_cell.length_c   1.000
_cell.angle_alpha   90.00
_cell.angle_beta   90.00
_cell.angle_gamma   90.00
#
_symmetry.space_group_name_H-M   'P 1'
#
loop_
_entity.id
_entity.type
_entity.pdbx_description
1 polymer ?
#
loop_
_entity_poly.entity_id
_entity_poly.type
_entity_poly.pdbx_seq_one_letter_code
_entity_poly.pdbx_strand_id
1 'polypeptide(L)'
;MQIAGPRAGDLIGEWAAMVGGRIKLSTLASTVHPYPTLAEISKQVAGSVLGPKLFSNRVRKGLRFLFRFRGPAVSPVPEKD
;
A
#
# COMPACT_ATOMS: atom_id res chain seq x y z
N MET A 1 -3.60 -8.95 -17.32
CA MET A 1 -2.98 -9.13 -15.99
C MET A 1 -2.35 -10.51 -15.97
N GLN A 2 -1.11 -10.66 -15.51
CA GLN A 2 -0.38 -11.93 -15.54
C GLN A 2 0.33 -12.16 -14.21
N ILE A 3 0.29 -13.40 -13.70
CA ILE A 3 1.04 -13.86 -12.53
C ILE A 3 1.75 -15.14 -12.96
N ALA A 4 3.06 -15.24 -12.72
CA ALA A 4 3.85 -16.43 -13.02
C ALA A 4 4.50 -16.96 -11.74
N GLY A 5 4.37 -18.26 -11.49
CA GLY A 5 4.95 -18.93 -10.33
C GLY A 5 4.08 -20.05 -9.77
N PRO A 6 4.58 -20.81 -8.79
CA PRO A 6 3.80 -21.84 -8.10
C PRO A 6 2.53 -21.23 -7.48
N ARG A 7 1.39 -21.92 -7.63
CA ARG A 7 0.07 -21.46 -7.11
C ARG A 7 -0.41 -20.10 -7.65
N ALA A 8 0.04 -19.69 -8.84
CA ALA A 8 -0.44 -18.48 -9.49
C ALA A 8 -1.97 -18.48 -9.73
N GLY A 9 -2.56 -19.67 -9.94
CA GLY A 9 -4.01 -19.84 -10.07
C GLY A 9 -4.79 -19.46 -8.81
N ASP A 10 -4.21 -19.66 -7.62
CA ASP A 10 -4.86 -19.31 -6.36
C ASP A 10 -4.84 -17.78 -6.12
N LEU A 11 -3.85 -17.08 -6.68
CA LEU A 11 -3.70 -15.63 -6.57
C LEU A 11 -4.53 -14.86 -7.61
N ILE A 12 -4.69 -15.41 -8.81
CA ILE A 12 -5.35 -14.68 -9.91
C ILE A 12 -6.86 -14.47 -9.66
N GLY A 13 -7.49 -15.36 -8.88
CA GLY A 13 -8.90 -15.26 -8.52
C GLY A 13 -9.23 -13.97 -7.76
N GLU A 14 -8.35 -13.54 -6.86
CA GLU A 14 -8.50 -12.27 -6.12
C GLU A 14 -8.57 -11.07 -7.07
N TRP A 15 -7.68 -11.03 -8.05
CA TRP A 15 -7.62 -9.93 -9.00
C TRP A 15 -8.74 -9.99 -10.04
N ALA A 16 -9.17 -11.19 -10.45
CA ALA A 16 -10.35 -11.36 -11.28
C ALA A 16 -11.61 -10.81 -10.59
N ALA A 17 -11.80 -11.10 -9.30
CA ALA A 17 -12.87 -10.53 -8.50
C ALA A 17 -12.74 -9.00 -8.37
N MET A 18 -11.52 -8.49 -8.23
CA MET A 18 -11.26 -7.06 -8.15
C MET A 18 -11.65 -6.32 -9.45
N VAL A 19 -11.31 -6.89 -10.61
CA VAL A 19 -11.66 -6.33 -11.93
C VAL A 19 -13.16 -6.46 -12.19
N GLY A 20 -13.76 -7.62 -11.92
CA GLY A 20 -15.20 -7.86 -12.08
C GLY A 20 -16.04 -6.95 -11.19
N GLY A 21 -15.62 -6.75 -9.94
CA GLY A 21 -16.26 -5.86 -8.97
C GLY A 21 -15.88 -4.38 -9.09
N ARG A 22 -15.00 -4.00 -10.04
CA ARG A 22 -14.45 -2.64 -10.19
C ARG A 22 -13.91 -2.04 -8.88
N ILE A 23 -13.31 -2.88 -8.05
CA ILE A 23 -12.77 -2.49 -6.74
C ILE A 23 -11.51 -1.65 -6.96
N LYS A 24 -11.36 -0.60 -6.16
CA LYS A 24 -10.20 0.31 -6.24
C LYS A 24 -8.95 -0.40 -5.71
N LEU A 25 -7.81 -0.15 -6.35
CA LEU A 25 -6.50 -0.68 -5.89
C LEU A 25 -6.14 -0.24 -4.47
N SER A 26 -6.64 0.91 -4.02
CA SER A 26 -6.49 1.36 -2.63
C SER A 26 -7.12 0.39 -1.63
N THR A 27 -8.25 -0.22 -1.98
CA THR A 27 -8.94 -1.20 -1.13
C THR A 27 -8.11 -2.47 -1.01
N LEU A 28 -7.52 -2.93 -2.11
CA LEU A 28 -6.58 -4.07 -2.10
C LEU A 28 -5.36 -3.80 -1.22
N ALA A 29 -4.78 -2.60 -1.30
CA ALA A 29 -3.64 -2.20 -0.46
C ALA A 29 -3.99 -2.16 1.04
N SER A 30 -5.24 -1.87 1.39
CA SER A 30 -5.75 -1.85 2.76
C SER A 30 -6.11 -3.24 3.30
N THR A 31 -6.27 -4.25 2.43
CA THR A 31 -6.54 -5.62 2.86
C THR A 31 -5.35 -6.21 3.62
N VAL A 32 -5.65 -6.88 4.74
CA VAL A 32 -4.65 -7.60 5.53
C VAL A 32 -4.58 -9.03 5.01
N HIS A 33 -3.51 -9.35 4.29
CA HIS A 33 -3.21 -10.72 3.92
C HIS A 33 -2.59 -11.46 5.11
N PRO A 34 -2.97 -12.72 5.36
CA PRO A 34 -2.31 -13.55 6.36
C PRO A 34 -0.82 -13.76 6.02
N TYR A 35 0.03 -13.68 7.04
CA TYR A 35 1.45 -14.05 6.96
C TYR A 35 1.64 -15.48 7.48
N PRO A 36 2.57 -16.30 6.95
CA PRO A 36 3.35 -16.16 5.72
C PRO A 36 2.64 -16.82 4.52
N THR A 37 2.10 -16.04 3.58
CA THR A 37 1.39 -16.58 2.40
C THR A 37 1.82 -15.88 1.10
N LEU A 38 1.65 -16.56 -0.04
CA LEU A 38 1.90 -15.96 -1.35
C LEU A 38 0.94 -14.79 -1.66
N ALA A 39 -0.20 -14.71 -0.96
CA ALA A 39 -1.16 -13.63 -1.14
C ALA A 39 -0.61 -12.27 -0.69
N GLU A 40 0.45 -12.24 0.13
CA GLU A 40 1.14 -11.01 0.53
C GLU A 40 1.67 -10.22 -0.69
N ILE A 41 1.99 -10.89 -1.80
CA ILE A 41 2.44 -10.27 -3.04
C ILE A 41 1.39 -9.28 -3.58
N SER A 42 0.09 -9.59 -3.49
CA SER A 42 -0.99 -8.69 -3.95
C SER A 42 -0.91 -7.34 -3.25
N LYS A 43 -0.67 -7.33 -1.94
CA LYS A 43 -0.48 -6.11 -1.15
C LYS A 43 0.81 -5.39 -1.47
N GLN A 44 1.92 -6.10 -1.69
CA GLN A 44 3.18 -5.48 -2.09
C GLN A 44 3.06 -4.78 -3.45
N VAL A 45 2.42 -5.42 -4.43
CA VAL A 45 2.16 -4.82 -5.75
C VAL A 45 1.22 -3.61 -5.63
N ALA A 46 0.16 -3.70 -4.83
CA ALA A 46 -0.72 -2.57 -4.59
C ALA A 46 0.03 -1.40 -3.93
N GLY A 47 0.91 -1.70 -2.97
CA GLY A 47 1.77 -0.73 -2.29
C GLY A 47 2.81 -0.09 -3.20
N SER A 48 3.43 -0.83 -4.11
CA SER A 48 4.42 -0.28 -5.06
C SER A 48 3.80 0.70 -6.05
N VAL A 49 2.55 0.48 -6.45
CA VAL A 49 1.79 1.40 -7.31
C VAL A 49 1.30 2.63 -6.53
N LEU A 50 0.83 2.44 -5.31
CA LEU A 50 0.23 3.53 -4.51
C LEU A 50 1.28 4.41 -3.81
N GLY A 51 2.42 3.81 -3.43
CA GLY A 51 3.54 4.46 -2.76
C GLY A 51 4.02 5.76 -3.40
N PRO A 52 4.43 5.79 -4.68
CA PRO A 52 4.91 7.02 -5.33
C PRO A 52 3.83 8.10 -5.40
N LYS A 53 2.55 7.72 -5.45
CA LYS A 53 1.42 8.66 -5.49
C LYS A 53 1.18 9.29 -4.11
N LEU A 54 1.23 8.46 -3.06
CA LEU A 54 1.09 8.89 -1.66
C LEU A 54 2.27 9.74 -1.20
N PHE A 55 3.51 9.39 -1.57
CA PHE A 55 4.71 10.10 -1.15
C PHE A 55 5.17 11.18 -2.14
N SER A 56 4.29 11.63 -3.03
CA SER A 56 4.60 12.67 -4.01
C SER A 56 4.88 14.03 -3.37
N ASN A 57 5.67 14.88 -4.06
CA ASN A 57 6.01 16.22 -3.57
C ASN A 57 4.79 17.11 -3.30
N ARG A 58 3.69 16.91 -4.04
CA ARG A 58 2.42 17.62 -3.82
C ARG A 58 1.79 17.24 -2.48
N VAL A 59 1.69 15.95 -2.20
CA VAL A 59 1.16 15.44 -0.93
C VAL A 59 2.06 15.90 0.22
N ARG A 60 3.39 15.77 0.10
CA ARG A 60 4.34 16.24 1.12
C ARG A 60 4.22 17.75 1.39
N LYS A 61 4.07 18.58 0.36
CA LYS A 61 3.86 20.04 0.52
C LYS A 61 2.52 20.35 1.19
N GLY A 62 1.46 19.66 0.80
CA GLY A 62 0.15 19.79 1.44
C GLY A 62 0.18 19.38 2.92
N LEU A 63 0.82 18.24 3.22
CA LEU A 63 1.04 17.78 4.59
C LEU A 63 1.85 18.79 5.39
N ARG A 64 2.93 19.34 4.81
CA ARG A 64 3.78 20.34 5.47
C ARG A 64 3.03 21.65 5.72
N PHE A 65 2.20 22.10 4.77
CA PHE A 65 1.34 23.26 4.95
C PHE A 65 0.34 23.01 6.08
N LEU A 66 -0.30 21.84 6.12
CA LEU A 66 -1.27 21.47 7.15
C LEU A 66 -0.62 21.34 8.53
N PHE A 67 0.50 20.62 8.64
CA PHE A 67 1.23 20.43 9.91
C PHE A 67 1.94 21.70 10.38
N ARG A 68 2.23 22.67 9.50
CA ARG A 68 2.74 23.98 9.92
C ARG A 68 1.76 24.73 10.85
N PHE A 69 0.46 24.47 10.74
CA PHE A 69 -0.55 25.04 11.63
C PHE A 69 -0.73 24.26 12.94
N ARG A 70 -0.18 23.04 13.07
CA ARG A 70 -0.41 22.15 14.22
C ARG A 70 0.79 22.07 15.19
N GLY A 71 1.87 22.81 14.94
CA GLY A 71 3.12 22.69 15.72
C GLY A 71 3.88 21.40 15.37
N PRO A 72 5.20 21.33 15.62
CA PRO A 72 6.02 20.18 15.25
C PRO A 72 5.47 18.90 15.91
N ALA A 73 5.03 17.95 15.08
CA ALA A 73 4.63 16.64 15.54
C ALA A 73 5.88 15.81 15.87
N VAL A 74 6.19 15.78 17.17
CA VAL A 74 6.97 14.77 17.89
C VAL A 74 8.49 14.80 17.73
N SER A 75 9.10 14.70 18.92
CA SER A 75 10.50 14.68 19.31
C SER A 75 11.26 13.46 18.79
N PRO A 76 12.59 13.56 18.62
CA PRO A 76 13.42 12.42 18.26
C PRO A 76 13.31 11.31 19.31
N VAL A 77 13.04 10.08 18.85
CA VAL A 77 13.12 8.89 19.69
C VAL A 77 14.60 8.63 19.95
N PRO A 78 15.04 8.53 21.23
CA PRO A 78 16.44 8.28 21.53
C PRO A 78 16.85 6.90 21.00
N GLU A 79 17.93 6.90 20.23
CA GLU A 79 18.65 5.71 19.82
C GLU A 79 19.18 5.04 21.11
N LYS A 80 18.80 3.77 21.28
CA LYS A 80 19.15 2.99 22.46
C LYS A 80 20.27 2.05 22.05
N ASP A 81 21.49 2.44 22.38
CA ASP A 81 22.65 1.55 22.47
C ASP A 81 22.43 0.48 23.57
#